data_AF-A0A6L8QDZ4-F1
#
_entry.id   AF-A0A6L8QDZ4-F1
#
_cell.length_a   1.000
_cell.length_b   1.000
_cell.length_c   1.000
_cell.angle_alpha   90.00
_cell.angle_beta   90.00
_cell.angle_gamma   90.00
#
_symmetry.space_group_name_H-M   'P 1'
#
loop_
_entity.id
_entity.type
_entity.pdbx_description
1 polymer ?
#
loop_
_entity_poly.entity_id
_entity_poly.type
_entity_poly.pdbx_seq_one_letter_code
_entity_poly.pdbx_strand_id
1 'polypeptide(L)' 'MSDEIKYIEDGDGGFAVPCQLKIAEDCEEAGEFCESKEDARLWVEEECWIFSGEWYLCAACNEQIMRNISNLQTKKMN' A
#
# COMPACT_ATOMS: atom_id res chain seq x y z
N MET A 1 17.18 -6.94 -9.71
CA MET A 1 17.53 -6.27 -8.44
C MET A 1 16.23 -6.19 -7.69
N SER A 2 16.10 -6.92 -6.60
CA SER A 2 14.86 -6.98 -5.82
C SER A 2 14.73 -5.65 -5.11
N ASP A 3 13.82 -4.78 -5.53
CA ASP A 3 13.51 -3.57 -4.77
C ASP A 3 13.07 -3.99 -3.36
N GLU A 4 13.89 -3.63 -2.37
CA GLU A 4 13.71 -4.05 -0.99
C GLU A 4 12.46 -3.35 -0.44
N ILE A 5 11.41 -4.13 -0.15
CA ILE A 5 10.20 -3.63 0.51
C ILE A 5 10.65 -2.99 1.83
N LYS A 6 10.32 -1.72 2.03
CA LYS A 6 10.56 -1.03 3.30
C LYS A 6 9.53 -1.52 4.31
N TYR A 7 9.93 -1.69 5.58
CA TYR A 7 9.05 -2.09 6.68
C TYR A 7 8.97 -0.98 7.72
N ILE A 8 7.84 -0.90 8.41
CA ILE A 8 7.65 -0.11 9.64
C ILE A 8 7.90 -1.06 10.82
N GLU A 9 8.64 -0.59 11.81
CA GLU A 9 8.85 -1.30 13.07
C GLU A 9 8.07 -0.59 14.19
N ASP A 10 7.36 -1.34 15.03
CA ASP A 10 6.56 -0.80 16.15
C ASP A 10 7.40 -0.48 17.41
N GLY A 11 8.62 -1.00 17.48
CA GLY A 11 9.52 -0.87 18.64
C GLY A 11 9.45 -2.03 19.64
N ASP A 12 8.44 -2.91 19.52
CA ASP A 12 8.30 -4.15 20.30
C ASP A 12 8.79 -5.38 19.50
N GLY A 13 9.25 -5.15 18.26
CA GLY A 13 9.81 -6.17 17.37
C GLY A 13 8.87 -6.60 16.25
N GLY A 14 7.70 -5.97 16.14
CA GLY A 14 6.76 -6.19 15.06
C GLY A 14 7.16 -5.44 13.79
N PHE A 15 6.84 -6.04 12.65
CA PHE A 15 7.07 -5.48 11.32
C PHE A 15 5.74 -5.34 10.59
N ALA A 16 5.50 -4.19 9.97
CA ALA A 16 4.39 -3.99 9.05
C ALA A 16 4.93 -3.48 7.71
N VAL A 17 4.27 -3.84 6.61
CA VAL A 17 4.53 -3.17 5.34
C VAL A 17 3.86 -1.77 5.41
N PRO A 18 4.47 -0.67 4.93
CA PRO A 18 3.91 0.69 4.81
C PRO A 18 3.21 0.97 3.47
N CYS A 19 2.04 1.62 3.48
CA CYS A 19 1.36 1.95 2.22
C CYS A 19 2.26 2.91 1.43
N GLN A 20 2.60 2.55 0.19
CA GLN A 20 3.77 3.18 -0.45
C GLN A 20 3.47 4.51 -1.17
N LEU A 21 2.19 4.84 -1.41
CA LEU A 21 1.80 6.11 -2.06
C LEU A 21 1.28 7.19 -1.10
N LYS A 22 0.52 6.83 -0.06
CA LYS A 22 -0.09 7.75 0.92
C LYS A 22 -0.80 8.97 0.30
N ILE A 23 -1.69 8.75 -0.67
CA ILE A 23 -2.39 9.83 -1.39
C ILE A 23 -3.83 10.07 -0.94
N ALA A 24 -4.43 9.11 -0.24
CA ALA A 24 -5.76 9.24 0.32
C ALA A 24 -5.68 9.86 1.72
N GLU A 25 -6.69 10.64 2.09
CA GLU A 25 -6.77 11.29 3.42
C GLU A 25 -6.94 10.24 4.54
N ASP A 26 -7.63 9.15 4.23
CA ASP A 26 -7.93 8.00 5.08
C ASP A 26 -6.97 6.81 4.82
N CYS A 27 -5.73 7.09 4.41
CA CYS A 27 -4.71 6.05 4.25
C CYS A 27 -4.40 5.37 5.60
N GLU A 28 -4.51 4.04 5.66
CA GLU A 28 -4.18 3.26 6.87
C GLU A 28 -2.69 3.28 7.26
N GLU A 29 -1.82 3.85 6.40
CA GLU A 29 -0.38 4.04 6.56
C GLU A 29 0.48 2.77 6.71
N ALA A 30 0.00 1.76 7.43
CA ALA A 30 0.64 0.50 7.77
C ALA A 30 -0.36 -0.67 7.64
N GLY A 31 0.14 -1.85 7.31
CA GLY A 31 -0.61 -3.09 7.43
C GLY A 31 -0.58 -3.63 8.86
N GLU A 32 -0.98 -4.89 9.04
CA GLU A 32 -0.82 -5.56 10.32
C GLU A 32 0.66 -5.70 10.70
N PHE A 33 0.95 -5.48 11.99
CA PHE A 33 2.28 -5.74 12.55
C PHE A 33 2.40 -7.23 12.85
N CYS A 34 3.37 -7.88 12.23
CA CYS A 34 3.66 -9.30 12.39
C CYS A 34 5.04 -9.51 13.04
N GLU A 35 5.26 -10.69 13.61
CA GLU A 35 6.51 -11.03 14.29
C GLU A 35 7.73 -11.09 13.35
N SER A 36 7.49 -11.21 12.04
CA SER A 36 8.55 -11.23 11.03
C SER A 36 8.18 -10.42 9.78
N LYS A 37 9.21 -9.99 9.04
CA LYS A 37 9.05 -9.34 7.74
C LYS A 37 8.37 -10.24 6.70
N GLU A 38 8.61 -11.54 6.78
CA GLU A 38 8.01 -12.53 5.88
C GLU A 38 6.51 -12.65 6.13
N ASP A 39 6.10 -12.70 7.39
CA ASP A 39 4.68 -12.74 7.77
C ASP A 39 3.97 -11.42 7.41
N ALA A 40 4.61 -10.28 7.67
CA ALA A 40 4.07 -8.96 7.30
C ALA A 40 3.87 -8.84 5.78
N ARG A 41 4.77 -9.45 5.01
CA ARG A 41 4.65 -9.52 3.55
C ARG A 41 3.54 -10.46 3.11
N LEU A 42 3.44 -11.64 3.71
CA LEU A 42 2.38 -12.59 3.42
C LEU A 42 1.01 -11.95 3.69
N TRP A 43 0.89 -11.22 4.80
CA TRP A 43 -0.34 -10.51 5.15
C TRP A 43 -0.78 -9.51 4.09
N VAL A 44 0.13 -8.69 3.56
CA VAL A 44 -0.24 -7.75 2.48
C VAL A 44 -0.56 -8.45 1.17
N GLU A 45 0.00 -9.64 0.92
CA GLU A 45 -0.29 -10.46 -0.26
C GLU A 45 -1.63 -11.20 -0.16
N GLU A 46 -2.06 -11.60 1.05
CA GLU A 46 -3.27 -12.39 1.27
C GLU A 46 -4.51 -11.58 1.68
N GLU A 47 -4.35 -10.55 2.52
CA GLU A 47 -5.49 -10.07 3.33
C GLU A 47 -5.94 -8.63 3.05
N CYS A 48 -5.08 -7.69 2.62
CA CYS A 48 -5.52 -6.28 2.71
C CYS A 48 -4.97 -5.28 1.69
N TRP A 49 -3.87 -5.57 1.00
CA TRP A 49 -3.27 -4.57 0.11
C TRP A 49 -3.26 -4.99 -1.35
N ILE A 50 -3.46 -3.99 -2.19
CA ILE A 50 -3.50 -4.15 -3.64
C ILE A 50 -2.07 -4.00 -4.15
N PHE A 51 -1.53 -5.08 -4.73
CA PHE A 51 -0.25 -5.04 -5.42
C PHE A 51 -0.42 -4.46 -6.84
N SER A 52 0.22 -3.33 -7.10
CA SER A 52 0.15 -2.63 -8.40
C SER A 52 1.13 -3.20 -9.44
N GLY A 53 1.88 -4.25 -9.11
CA GLY A 53 3.03 -4.74 -9.89
C GLY A 53 4.38 -4.19 -9.41
N GLU A 54 4.36 -3.12 -8.62
CA GLU A 54 5.56 -2.45 -8.08
C GLU A 54 5.35 -1.99 -6.64
N TRP A 55 4.13 -1.55 -6.32
CA TRP A 55 3.78 -0.98 -5.02
C TRP A 55 2.68 -1.78 -4.35
N TYR A 56 2.78 -1.96 -3.04
CA TYR A 56 1.67 -2.38 -2.20
C TYR A 56 0.91 -1.13 -1.76
N LEU A 57 -0.42 -1.14 -1.95
CA LEU A 57 -1.32 -0.02 -1.69
C LEU A 57 -2.51 -0.44 -0.82
N CYS A 58 -2.90 0.39 0.15
CA CYS A 58 -4.19 0.21 0.81
C CYS A 58 -5.35 0.53 -0.15
N ALA A 59 -6.55 0.05 0.20
CA ALA A 59 -7.75 0.23 -0.63
C ALA A 59 -8.07 1.71 -0.91
N ALA A 60 -8.01 2.57 0.11
CA ALA A 60 -8.28 4.00 -0.02
C ALA A 60 -7.33 4.69 -1.03
N CYS A 61 -6.03 4.38 -0.96
CA CYS A 61 -5.06 4.93 -1.93
C CYS A 61 -5.33 4.40 -3.34
N ASN A 62 -5.68 3.13 -3.50
CA ASN A 62 -6.03 2.57 -4.80
C ASN A 62 -7.29 3.24 -5.39
N GLU A 63 -8.34 3.45 -4.59
CA GLU A 63 -9.54 4.17 -5.02
C GLU A 63 -9.22 5.60 -5.46
N GLN A 64 -8.37 6.31 -4.71
CA GLN A 64 -7.95 7.65 -5.07
C GLN A 64 -7.14 7.69 -6.37
N ILE A 65 -6.30 6.68 -6.64
CA ILE A 65 -5.61 6.51 -7.94
C ILE A 65 -6.65 6.36 -9.06
N MET A 66 -7.61 5.45 -8.90
CA MET A 66 -8.63 5.20 -9.92
C MET A 66 -9.47 6.45 -10.20
N ARG A 67 -9.87 7.18 -9.15
CA ARG A 67 -10.58 8.45 -9.28
C ARG A 67 -9.76 9.50 -10.04
N ASN A 68 -8.46 9.60 -9.74
CA ASN A 68 -7.56 10.50 -10.45
C ASN A 68 -7.43 10.13 -11.94
N ILE A 69 -7.32 8.84 -12.26
CA ILE A 69 -7.27 8.33 -13.64
C ILE A 69 -8.56 8.68 -14.39
N SER A 70 -9.73 8.42 -13.79
CA SER A 70 -11.03 8.77 -14.41
C SER A 70 -11.14 10.27 -14.69
N ASN A 71 -10.72 11.12 -13.75
CA ASN A 71 -10.73 12.57 -13.93
C ASN A 71 -9.81 13.04 -15.07
N LEU A 72 -8.65 12.39 -15.25
CA LEU A 72 -7.74 12.67 -16.35
C LEU A 72 -8.33 12.26 -17.70
N GLN A 73 -9.06 11.14 -17.76
CA GLN A 73 -9.74 10.70 -18.98
C GLN A 73 -10.86 11.69 -19.38
N THR A 74 -11.66 12.16 -18.43
CA THR A 74 -12.71 13.17 -18.70
C THR A 74 -12.11 14.49 -19.18
N LYS A 75 -10.98 14.93 -18.62
CA LYS A 75 -10.27 16.15 -19.06
C LYS A 75 -9.70 16.06 -20.48
N LYS A 76 -9.37 14.86 -20.97
CA LYS A 76 -8.89 14.66 -22.35
C LYS A 76 -10.00 14.64 -23.40
N MET A 77 -11.25 14.47 -22.98
CA MET A 77 -12.42 14.43 -23.87
C MET A 77 -13.15 15.77 -24.00
N ASN A 78 -12.77 16.77 -23.19
CA ASN A 78 -13.26 18.15 -23.24
C ASN A 78 -12.22 19.07 -23.87
#